data_AF-A0A660RH77-F1
#
_entry.id   AF-A0A660RH77-F1
#
_cell.length_a   1.000
_cell.length_b   1.000
_cell.length_c   1.000
_cell.angle_alpha   90.00
_cell.angle_beta   90.00
_cell.angle_gamma   90.00
#
_symmetry.space_group_name_H-M   'P 1'
#
loop_
_entity.id
_entity.type
_entity.pdbx_description
1 polymer ?
#
loop_
_entity_poly.entity_id
_entity_poly.type
_entity_poly.pdbx_seq_one_letter_code
_entity_poly.pdbx_strand_id
1 'polypeptide(L)'
;MREVKGLDGPWKTLGETLKKLREEKGMSLRELSLAINVDYKKLERMERGDFKNLDVPVYVKGYLRRYADVLGIDSTELIEMYEKGFEVTNVETGMIEEEKEERKKKADLSLIFVIAVLLVNLILLYVGLKEFSSLIREPLGIIENLSGDVIKVNGTDLKPGERMALSEGTYRIEGNKGEVFVRTKGKLWKVRLKDFEVKISWER
;
A
#
# COMPACT_ATOMS: atom_id res chain seq x y z
N MET A 1 12.97 -21.05 -21.89
CA MET A 1 14.39 -20.75 -21.65
C MET A 1 15.16 -21.25 -22.86
N ARG A 2 15.57 -20.36 -23.79
CA ARG A 2 16.38 -20.75 -24.95
C ARG A 2 17.83 -20.65 -24.53
N GLU A 3 18.48 -21.81 -24.45
CA GLU A 3 19.92 -21.95 -24.31
C GLU A 3 20.56 -21.44 -25.61
N VAL A 4 21.20 -20.27 -25.56
CA VAL A 4 21.94 -19.72 -26.70
C VAL A 4 23.31 -20.38 -26.71
N LYS A 5 23.43 -21.53 -27.39
CA LYS A 5 24.73 -22.08 -27.81
C LYS A 5 25.35 -21.10 -28.82
N GLY A 6 26.45 -20.44 -28.46
CA GLY A 6 27.29 -19.77 -29.47
C GLY A 6 28.05 -18.50 -29.09
N LEU A 7 27.93 -17.97 -27.87
CA LEU A 7 28.77 -16.88 -27.38
C LEU A 7 29.09 -17.14 -25.90
N ASP A 8 30.15 -17.89 -25.66
CA ASP A 8 30.69 -17.98 -24.30
C ASP A 8 31.12 -16.57 -23.89
N GLY A 9 30.50 -16.01 -22.84
CA GLY A 9 30.75 -14.64 -22.41
C GLY A 9 32.24 -14.36 -22.23
N PRO A 10 32.70 -13.10 -22.32
CA PRO A 10 34.13 -12.74 -22.29
C PRO A 10 34.88 -13.35 -21.09
N TRP A 11 34.20 -13.49 -19.95
CA TRP A 11 34.70 -14.15 -18.76
C TRP A 11 34.80 -15.67 -18.84
N LYS A 12 33.89 -16.34 -19.54
CA LYS A 12 33.97 -17.79 -19.78
C LYS A 12 35.14 -18.11 -20.69
N THR A 13 35.30 -17.35 -21.78
CA THR A 13 36.46 -17.46 -22.68
C THR A 13 37.78 -17.19 -21.94
N LEU A 14 37.81 -16.17 -21.07
CA LEU A 14 38.97 -15.90 -20.21
C LEU A 14 39.30 -17.08 -19.29
N GLY A 15 38.31 -17.65 -18.61
CA GLY A 15 38.51 -18.78 -17.70
C GLY A 15 39.07 -20.02 -18.41
N GLU A 16 38.53 -20.34 -19.59
CA GLU A 16 39.02 -21.43 -20.43
C GLU A 16 40.46 -21.18 -20.91
N THR A 17 40.79 -19.93 -21.26
CA THR A 17 42.14 -19.52 -21.66
C THR A 17 43.15 -19.69 -20.52
N LEU A 18 42.81 -19.22 -19.31
CA LEU A 18 43.66 -19.38 -18.12
C LEU A 18 43.94 -20.86 -17.83
N LYS A 19 42.87 -21.67 -17.82
CA LYS A 19 42.96 -23.11 -17.56
C LYS A 19 43.88 -23.80 -18.58
N LYS A 20 43.66 -23.53 -19.86
CA LYS A 20 44.45 -24.11 -20.95
C LYS A 20 45.93 -23.78 -20.80
N LEU A 21 46.28 -22.52 -20.59
CA LEU A 21 47.67 -22.07 -20.45
C LEU A 21 48.37 -22.69 -19.24
N ARG A 22 47.64 -22.85 -18.12
CA ARG A 22 48.17 -23.55 -16.93
C ARG A 22 48.43 -25.03 -17.21
N GLU A 23 47.50 -25.69 -17.88
CA GLU A 23 47.63 -27.11 -18.23
C GLU A 23 48.78 -27.35 -19.24
N GLU A 24 48.99 -26.43 -20.19
CA GLU A 24 50.14 -26.46 -21.11
C GLU A 24 51.49 -26.32 -20.38
N LYS A 25 51.52 -25.59 -19.27
CA LYS A 25 52.68 -25.50 -18.37
C LYS A 25 52.86 -26.72 -17.46
N GLY A 26 51.95 -27.70 -17.51
CA GLY A 26 51.98 -28.89 -16.66
C GLY A 26 51.76 -28.60 -15.17
N MET A 27 51.18 -27.44 -14.84
CA MET A 27 51.00 -26.98 -13.47
C MET A 27 49.60 -27.32 -12.96
N SER A 28 49.48 -27.85 -11.75
CA SER A 28 48.19 -28.02 -11.09
C SER A 28 47.66 -26.70 -10.54
N LEU A 29 46.33 -26.59 -10.43
CA LEU A 29 45.70 -25.41 -9.85
C LEU A 29 46.09 -25.17 -8.38
N ARG A 30 46.46 -26.23 -7.65
CA ARG A 30 46.97 -26.12 -6.27
C ARG A 30 48.38 -25.55 -6.22
N GLU A 31 49.26 -25.98 -7.11
CA GLU A 31 50.61 -25.41 -7.23
C GLU A 31 50.55 -23.93 -7.60
N LEU A 32 49.67 -23.57 -8.55
CA LEU A 32 49.46 -22.17 -8.91
C LEU A 32 48.95 -21.35 -7.71
N SER A 33 47.95 -21.86 -6.98
CA SER A 33 47.39 -21.22 -5.79
C SER A 33 48.47 -20.88 -4.74
N LEU A 34 49.41 -21.80 -4.53
CA LEU A 34 50.57 -21.58 -3.64
C LEU A 34 51.55 -20.57 -4.24
N ALA A 35 51.86 -20.66 -5.54
CA ALA A 35 52.82 -19.78 -6.21
C ALA A 35 52.39 -18.30 -6.21
N ILE A 36 51.10 -18.01 -6.42
CA ILE A 36 50.60 -16.63 -6.46
C ILE A 36 49.96 -16.17 -5.15
N ASN A 37 49.94 -17.03 -4.13
CA ASN A 37 49.29 -16.80 -2.83
C ASN A 37 47.85 -16.29 -2.97
N VAL A 38 47.03 -17.05 -3.69
CA VAL A 38 45.59 -16.81 -3.87
C VAL A 38 44.84 -18.09 -3.55
N ASP A 39 43.73 -17.98 -2.82
CA ASP A 39 42.90 -19.13 -2.44
C ASP A 39 42.50 -19.97 -3.67
N TYR A 40 42.70 -21.29 -3.57
CA TYR A 40 42.39 -22.25 -4.63
C TYR A 40 40.98 -22.06 -5.19
N LYS A 41 39.96 -21.82 -4.34
CA LYS A 41 38.57 -21.63 -4.77
C LYS A 41 38.40 -20.37 -5.61
N LYS A 42 39.16 -19.31 -5.34
CA LYS A 42 39.13 -18.10 -6.18
C LYS A 42 39.69 -18.38 -7.56
N LEU A 43 40.81 -19.10 -7.66
CA LEU A 43 41.39 -19.47 -8.95
C LEU A 43 40.53 -20.47 -9.73
N GLU A 44 39.90 -21.42 -9.03
CA GLU A 44 38.93 -22.34 -9.63
C GLU A 44 37.73 -21.58 -10.23
N ARG A 45 37.23 -20.55 -9.53
CA ARG A 45 36.18 -19.68 -10.06
C ARG A 45 36.64 -18.87 -11.26
N MET A 46 37.87 -18.34 -11.25
CA MET A 46 38.45 -17.65 -12.41
C MET A 46 38.53 -18.56 -13.64
N GLU A 47 39.01 -19.80 -13.49
CA GLU A 47 39.08 -20.78 -14.60
C GLU A 47 37.72 -21.26 -15.09
N ARG A 48 36.68 -21.13 -14.26
CA ARG A 48 35.28 -21.38 -14.65
C ARG A 48 34.59 -20.16 -15.28
N GLY A 49 35.27 -19.03 -15.36
CA GLY A 49 34.69 -17.77 -15.82
C GLY A 49 33.71 -17.12 -14.85
N ASP A 50 33.69 -17.56 -13.59
CA ASP A 50 32.83 -17.01 -12.55
C ASP A 50 33.55 -15.87 -11.81
N PHE A 51 33.64 -14.72 -12.47
CA PHE A 51 34.21 -13.50 -11.90
C PHE A 51 33.18 -12.64 -11.16
N LYS A 52 31.89 -13.00 -11.22
CA LYS A 52 30.81 -12.26 -10.57
C LYS A 52 30.97 -12.34 -9.06
N ASN A 53 31.10 -11.19 -8.40
CA ASN A 53 31.31 -11.11 -6.95
C ASN A 53 32.49 -11.98 -6.47
N LEU A 54 33.53 -12.11 -7.30
CA LEU A 54 34.73 -12.86 -6.94
C LEU A 54 35.58 -12.10 -5.90
N ASP A 55 35.79 -10.81 -6.17
CA ASP A 55 36.47 -9.85 -5.30
C ASP A 55 36.26 -8.43 -5.83
N VAL A 56 36.84 -7.41 -5.17
CA VAL A 56 36.91 -6.07 -5.78
C VAL A 56 37.79 -6.09 -7.04
N PRO A 57 37.42 -5.36 -8.12
CA PRO A 57 38.08 -5.48 -9.43
C PRO A 57 39.60 -5.27 -9.42
N VAL A 58 40.09 -4.41 -8.51
CA VAL A 58 41.52 -4.14 -8.35
C VAL A 58 42.29 -5.41 -7.97
N TYR A 59 41.74 -6.23 -7.08
CA TYR A 59 42.37 -7.49 -6.69
C TYR A 59 42.27 -8.54 -7.77
N VAL A 60 41.15 -8.63 -8.48
CA VAL A 60 41.00 -9.58 -9.60
C VAL A 60 42.03 -9.31 -10.70
N LYS A 61 42.24 -8.03 -11.06
CA LYS A 61 43.32 -7.64 -11.99
C LYS A 61 44.70 -8.01 -11.44
N GLY A 62 44.93 -7.85 -10.14
CA GLY A 62 46.16 -8.30 -9.47
C GLY A 62 46.36 -9.81 -9.52
N TYR A 63 45.29 -10.60 -9.42
CA TYR A 63 45.34 -12.06 -9.57
C TYR A 63 45.72 -12.44 -11.00
N LEU A 64 45.10 -11.81 -12.00
CA LEU A 64 45.40 -12.04 -13.42
C LEU A 64 46.85 -11.70 -13.78
N ARG A 65 47.41 -10.61 -13.25
CA ARG A 65 48.83 -10.27 -13.44
C ARG A 65 49.75 -11.35 -12.89
N ARG A 66 49.56 -11.74 -11.63
CA ARG A 66 50.38 -12.79 -11.01
C ARG A 66 50.22 -14.15 -11.69
N TYR A 67 49.02 -14.45 -12.18
CA TYR A 67 48.76 -15.64 -12.99
C TYR A 67 49.60 -15.57 -14.29
N ALA A 68 49.54 -14.45 -15.02
CA ALA A 68 50.32 -14.24 -16.24
C ALA A 68 51.83 -14.34 -15.98
N ASP A 69 52.32 -13.79 -14.87
CA ASP A 69 53.73 -13.83 -14.47
C ASP A 69 54.23 -15.26 -14.30
N VAL A 70 53.45 -16.14 -13.64
CA VAL A 70 53.79 -17.56 -13.48
C VAL A 70 53.78 -18.30 -14.81
N LEU A 71 52.87 -17.93 -15.71
CA LEU A 71 52.82 -18.47 -17.07
C LEU A 71 53.89 -17.88 -18.00
N GLY A 72 54.52 -16.75 -17.63
CA GLY A 72 55.49 -16.05 -18.47
C GLY A 72 54.86 -15.43 -19.71
N ILE A 73 53.62 -14.95 -19.62
CA ILE A 73 52.88 -14.30 -20.70
C ILE A 73 52.53 -12.86 -20.31
N ASP A 74 52.18 -12.04 -21.31
CA ASP A 74 51.67 -10.70 -21.02
C ASP A 74 50.27 -10.75 -20.40
N SER A 75 50.08 -9.98 -19.32
CA SER A 75 48.81 -9.88 -18.60
C SER A 75 47.78 -8.97 -19.28
N THR A 76 48.22 -8.13 -20.23
CA THR A 76 47.38 -7.10 -20.88
C THR A 76 46.11 -7.70 -21.47
N GLU A 77 46.25 -8.74 -22.30
CA GLU A 77 45.11 -9.40 -22.97
C GLU A 77 44.12 -10.03 -21.98
N LEU A 78 44.62 -10.65 -20.92
CA LEU A 78 43.79 -11.27 -19.87
C LEU A 78 42.97 -10.22 -19.09
N ILE A 79 43.58 -9.06 -18.83
CA ILE A 79 42.93 -7.95 -18.13
C ILE A 79 41.86 -7.31 -19.03
N GLU A 80 42.15 -7.11 -20.31
CA GLU A 80 41.16 -6.58 -21.26
C GLU A 80 39.93 -7.49 -21.40
N MET A 81 40.14 -8.81 -21.47
CA MET A 81 39.04 -9.78 -21.49
C MET A 81 38.21 -9.73 -20.20
N TYR A 82 38.86 -9.52 -19.05
CA TYR A 82 38.16 -9.32 -17.79
C TYR A 82 37.36 -8.02 -17.76
N GLU A 83 37.92 -6.91 -18.24
CA GLU A 83 37.25 -5.61 -18.27
C GLU A 83 36.01 -5.62 -19.17
N LYS A 84 36.10 -6.22 -20.36
CA LYS A 84 34.94 -6.38 -21.26
C LYS A 84 33.77 -7.11 -20.59
N GLY A 85 34.03 -8.17 -19.82
CA GLY A 85 32.97 -8.87 -19.09
C GLY A 85 32.42 -8.09 -17.89
N PHE A 86 33.26 -7.26 -17.27
CA PHE A 86 32.86 -6.40 -16.16
C PHE A 86 31.90 -5.30 -16.60
N GLU A 87 32.17 -4.65 -17.74
CA GLU A 87 31.30 -3.63 -18.33
C GLU A 87 29.92 -4.18 -18.68
N VAL A 88 29.87 -5.33 -19.36
CA VAL A 88 28.61 -6.01 -19.71
C VAL A 88 27.79 -6.30 -18.45
N THR A 89 28.43 -6.83 -17.40
CA THR A 89 27.74 -7.16 -16.14
C THR A 89 27.18 -5.94 -15.43
N ASN A 90 27.91 -4.81 -15.44
CA ASN A 90 27.45 -3.58 -14.79
C ASN A 90 26.29 -2.93 -15.54
N VAL A 91 26.31 -2.95 -16.87
CA VAL A 91 25.21 -2.44 -17.70
C VAL A 91 23.95 -3.27 -17.45
N GLU A 92 24.05 -4.61 -17.48
CA GLU A 92 22.91 -5.48 -17.19
C GLU A 92 22.36 -5.29 -15.77
N THR A 93 23.24 -5.14 -14.77
CA THR A 93 22.82 -4.94 -13.38
C THR A 93 22.12 -3.59 -13.21
N GLY A 94 22.66 -2.52 -13.79
CA GLY A 94 22.03 -1.20 -13.77
C GLY A 94 20.65 -1.19 -14.42
N MET A 95 20.49 -1.81 -15.59
CA MET A 95 19.19 -1.90 -16.27
C MET A 95 18.14 -2.66 -15.44
N ILE A 96 18.54 -3.74 -14.75
CA ILE A 96 17.64 -4.51 -13.88
C ILE A 96 17.25 -3.70 -12.64
N GLU A 97 18.17 -2.93 -12.08
CA GLU A 97 17.90 -2.06 -10.93
C GLU A 97 16.96 -0.92 -11.31
N GLU A 98 17.17 -0.27 -12.45
CA GLU A 98 16.29 0.76 -13.00
C GLU A 98 14.88 0.23 -13.25
N GLU A 99 14.74 -0.94 -13.89
CA GLU A 99 13.42 -1.56 -14.14
C GLU A 99 12.68 -1.87 -12.82
N LYS A 100 13.40 -2.37 -11.81
CA LYS A 100 12.82 -2.63 -10.48
C LYS A 100 12.36 -1.35 -9.80
N GLU A 101 13.15 -0.28 -9.88
CA GLU A 101 12.81 0.99 -9.28
C GLU A 101 11.58 1.63 -9.94
N GLU A 102 11.48 1.57 -11.27
CA GLU A 102 10.29 2.03 -12.00
C GLU A 102 9.04 1.23 -11.63
N ARG A 103 9.15 -0.11 -11.55
CA ARG A 103 8.03 -0.97 -11.14
C ARG A 103 7.56 -0.64 -9.73
N LYS A 104 8.48 -0.39 -8.80
CA LYS A 104 8.16 0.00 -7.43
C LYS A 104 7.44 1.35 -7.38
N LYS A 105 7.95 2.37 -8.10
CA LYS A 105 7.30 3.68 -8.20
C LYS A 105 5.87 3.58 -8.75
N LYS A 106 5.65 2.75 -9.77
CA LYS A 106 4.31 2.51 -10.34
C LYS A 106 3.38 1.79 -9.35
N ALA A 107 3.89 0.84 -8.58
CA ALA A 107 3.11 0.13 -7.56
C ALA A 107 2.75 1.04 -6.37
N ASP A 108 3.66 1.89 -5.91
CA ASP A 108 3.38 2.84 -4.83
C ASP A 108 2.32 3.86 -5.28
N LEU A 109 2.40 4.35 -6.52
CA LEU A 109 1.41 5.28 -7.07
C LEU A 109 0.02 4.63 -7.21
N SER A 110 -0.05 3.38 -7.66
CA SER A 110 -1.34 2.69 -7.80
C SER A 110 -1.98 2.38 -6.45
N LEU A 111 -1.20 2.05 -5.42
CA LEU A 111 -1.69 1.86 -4.06
C LEU A 111 -2.27 3.15 -3.47
N ILE A 112 -1.56 4.28 -3.63
CA ILE A 112 -2.04 5.60 -3.19
C ILE A 112 -3.37 5.95 -3.86
N PHE A 113 -3.50 5.69 -5.16
CA PHE A 113 -4.74 5.92 -5.89
C PHE A 113 -5.90 5.10 -5.34
N VAL A 114 -5.69 3.81 -5.08
CA VAL A 114 -6.71 2.92 -4.50
C VAL A 114 -7.15 3.42 -3.12
N ILE A 115 -6.21 3.82 -2.25
CA ILE A 115 -6.53 4.37 -0.93
C ILE A 115 -7.34 5.66 -1.05
N ALA A 116 -6.98 6.56 -1.96
CA ALA A 116 -7.71 7.80 -2.17
C ALA A 116 -9.16 7.55 -2.61
N VAL A 117 -9.39 6.59 -3.53
CA VAL A 117 -10.73 6.21 -3.98
C VAL A 117 -11.56 5.63 -2.82
N LEU A 118 -10.98 4.77 -1.98
CA LEU A 118 -11.66 4.20 -0.82
C LEU A 118 -12.04 5.27 0.21
N LEU A 119 -11.16 6.23 0.47
CA LEU A 119 -11.44 7.35 1.38
C LEU A 119 -12.57 8.23 0.86
N VAL A 120 -12.60 8.54 -0.44
CA VAL A 120 -13.70 9.31 -1.04
C VAL A 120 -15.03 8.56 -0.88
N ASN A 121 -15.06 7.25 -1.14
CA ASN A 121 -16.26 6.44 -0.94
C ASN A 121 -16.72 6.41 0.52
N LEU A 122 -15.79 6.29 1.47
CA LEU A 122 -16.10 6.31 2.90
C LEU A 122 -16.69 7.66 3.34
N ILE A 123 -16.15 8.77 2.83
CA ILE A 123 -16.67 10.12 3.08
C ILE A 123 -18.09 10.25 2.52
N LEU A 124 -18.31 9.81 1.27
CA LEU A 124 -19.64 9.84 0.66
C LEU A 124 -20.65 8.99 1.45
N LEU A 125 -20.26 7.81 1.91
CA LEU A 125 -21.08 6.96 2.77
C LEU A 125 -21.42 7.66 4.09
N TYR A 126 -20.43 8.27 4.74
CA TYR A 126 -20.63 9.00 6.00
C TYR A 126 -21.62 10.17 5.82
N VAL A 127 -21.44 10.98 4.77
CA VAL A 127 -22.35 12.08 4.44
C VAL A 127 -23.75 11.54 4.15
N GLY A 128 -23.86 10.47 3.37
CA GLY A 128 -25.13 9.82 3.05
C GLY A 128 -25.86 9.31 4.29
N LEU A 129 -25.15 8.67 5.23
CA LEU A 129 -25.74 8.19 6.48
C LEU A 129 -26.21 9.34 7.38
N LYS A 130 -25.44 10.43 7.47
CA LYS A 130 -25.82 11.62 8.23
C LYS A 130 -27.11 12.25 7.67
N GLU A 131 -27.19 12.42 6.36
CA GLU A 131 -28.35 13.00 5.70
C GLU A 131 -29.57 12.06 5.73
N PHE A 132 -29.37 10.75 5.62
CA PHE A 132 -30.45 9.78 5.76
C PHE A 132 -31.05 9.76 7.18
N SER A 133 -30.21 9.96 8.20
CA SER A 133 -30.65 10.00 9.59
C SER A 133 -31.52 11.22 9.94
N SER A 134 -31.37 12.34 9.22
CA SER A 134 -32.23 13.52 9.39
C SER A 134 -33.60 13.32 8.74
N LEU A 135 -33.69 12.55 7.66
CA LEU A 135 -34.94 12.25 6.97
C LEU A 135 -35.84 11.25 7.72
N ILE A 136 -35.28 10.33 8.52
CA ILE A 136 -36.09 9.32 9.23
C ILE A 136 -36.66 9.83 10.56
N ARG A 137 -36.11 10.91 11.14
CA ARG A 137 -36.58 11.48 12.42
C ARG A 137 -37.78 12.41 12.24
N GLU A 138 -38.86 11.92 11.63
CA GLU A 138 -40.14 12.64 11.69
C GLU A 138 -40.79 12.42 13.08
N PRO A 139 -41.28 13.47 13.74
CA PRO A 139 -41.99 13.31 15.01
C PRO A 139 -43.28 12.52 14.79
N LEU A 140 -43.58 11.60 15.71
CA LEU A 140 -44.75 10.72 15.62
C LEU A 140 -46.07 11.48 15.80
N GLY A 141 -46.01 12.60 16.51
CA GLY A 141 -47.10 13.56 16.57
C GLY A 141 -46.63 15.00 16.73
N ILE A 142 -47.55 15.93 16.59
CA ILE A 142 -47.37 17.36 16.84
C ILE A 142 -48.57 17.81 17.66
N ILE A 143 -48.32 18.54 18.75
CA ILE A 143 -49.37 19.23 19.51
C ILE A 143 -49.32 20.72 19.19
N GLU A 144 -50.48 21.33 18.98
CA GLU A 144 -50.65 22.75 18.67
C GLU A 144 -51.61 23.37 19.68
N ASN A 145 -51.16 24.42 20.37
CA ASN A 145 -51.98 25.13 21.34
C ASN A 145 -52.84 26.18 20.60
N LEU A 146 -54.13 25.91 20.48
CA LEU A 146 -55.12 26.86 19.94
C LEU A 146 -55.97 27.49 21.05
N SER A 147 -55.59 27.27 22.32
CA SER A 147 -56.19 27.97 23.45
C SER A 147 -55.65 29.39 23.51
N GLY A 148 -56.42 30.30 24.12
CA GLY A 148 -55.98 31.67 24.35
C GLY A 148 -54.97 31.82 25.50
N ASP A 149 -54.65 30.73 26.19
CA ASP A 149 -53.79 30.70 27.38
C ASP A 149 -52.56 29.81 27.14
N VAL A 150 -51.54 29.99 27.99
CA VAL A 150 -50.39 29.07 28.03
C VAL A 150 -50.83 27.74 28.62
N ILE A 151 -50.51 26.64 27.93
CA ILE A 151 -50.71 25.28 28.45
C ILE A 151 -49.37 24.67 28.84
N LYS A 152 -49.38 23.69 29.75
CA LYS A 152 -48.17 22.94 30.11
C LYS A 152 -48.19 21.57 29.47
N VAL A 153 -47.12 21.19 28.78
CA VAL A 153 -46.89 19.85 28.25
C VAL A 153 -45.70 19.25 28.99
N ASN A 154 -45.95 18.26 29.87
CA ASN A 154 -44.97 17.72 30.81
C ASN A 154 -44.24 18.82 31.62
N GLY A 155 -44.97 19.86 32.03
CA GLY A 155 -44.42 21.00 32.77
C GLY A 155 -43.74 22.08 31.90
N THR A 156 -43.60 21.86 30.59
CA THR A 156 -43.06 22.86 29.65
C THR A 156 -44.18 23.75 29.14
N ASP A 157 -44.02 25.07 29.25
CA ASP A 157 -44.99 26.04 28.75
C ASP A 157 -45.05 26.02 27.22
N LEU A 158 -46.27 25.96 26.67
CA LEU A 158 -46.57 26.06 25.24
C LEU A 158 -47.57 27.20 25.05
N LYS A 159 -47.15 28.28 24.38
CA LYS A 159 -47.96 29.50 24.23
C LYS A 159 -49.05 29.35 23.16
N PRO A 160 -50.08 30.22 23.16
CA PRO A 160 -51.07 30.27 22.09
C PRO A 160 -50.42 30.39 20.71
N GLY A 161 -50.83 29.52 19.79
CA GLY A 161 -50.30 29.42 18.42
C GLY A 161 -49.00 28.63 18.28
N GLU A 162 -48.35 28.20 19.37
CA GLU A 162 -47.13 27.40 19.30
C GLU A 162 -47.41 25.90 19.04
N ARG A 163 -46.42 25.24 18.44
CA ARG A 163 -46.42 23.81 18.15
C ARG A 163 -45.25 23.12 18.82
N MET A 164 -45.48 21.91 19.30
CA MET A 164 -44.45 21.06 19.88
C MET A 164 -44.46 19.69 19.24
N ALA A 165 -43.29 19.19 18.85
CA ALA A 165 -43.11 17.84 18.34
C ALA A 165 -43.22 16.83 19.48
N LEU A 166 -44.00 15.77 19.26
CA LEU A 166 -44.16 14.65 20.18
C LEU A 166 -43.44 13.42 19.60
N SER A 167 -42.50 12.88 20.37
CA SER A 167 -41.86 11.59 20.13
C SER A 167 -42.65 10.46 20.82
N GLU A 168 -42.18 9.22 20.74
CA GLU A 168 -42.80 8.11 21.46
C GLU A 168 -42.75 8.34 22.98
N GLY A 169 -43.89 8.24 23.65
CA GLY A 169 -44.02 8.52 25.07
C GLY A 169 -45.41 9.00 25.48
N THR A 170 -45.59 9.26 26.77
CA THR A 170 -46.81 9.84 27.33
C THR A 170 -46.56 11.29 27.71
N TYR A 171 -47.46 12.17 27.29
CA TYR A 171 -47.42 13.60 27.54
C TYR A 171 -48.64 14.01 28.35
N ARG A 172 -48.41 14.60 29.51
CA ARG A 172 -49.45 15.20 30.34
C ARG A 172 -49.63 16.65 29.95
N ILE A 173 -50.85 17.01 29.61
CA ILE A 173 -51.26 18.37 29.25
C ILE A 173 -52.09 18.92 30.39
N GLU A 174 -51.71 20.10 30.88
CA GLU A 174 -52.34 20.75 32.02
C GLU A 174 -52.68 22.20 31.70
N GLY A 175 -53.78 22.67 32.28
CA GLY A 175 -54.18 24.06 32.19
C GLY A 175 -54.79 24.48 30.86
N ASN A 176 -55.20 23.52 30.01
CA ASN A 176 -55.90 23.85 28.78
C ASN A 176 -57.29 24.45 29.10
N LYS A 177 -57.56 25.65 28.62
CA LYS A 177 -58.87 26.32 28.77
C LYS A 177 -59.59 26.52 27.44
N GLY A 178 -59.01 26.00 26.35
CA GLY A 178 -59.52 26.17 25.00
C GLY A 178 -59.30 24.91 24.17
N GLU A 179 -58.84 25.11 22.93
CA GLU A 179 -58.66 24.04 21.98
C GLU A 179 -57.20 23.66 21.83
N VAL A 180 -56.91 22.36 21.82
CA VAL A 180 -55.59 21.84 21.52
C VAL A 180 -55.72 20.81 20.41
N PHE A 181 -54.87 20.92 19.40
CA PHE A 181 -54.82 19.95 18.30
C PHE A 181 -53.65 19.00 18.52
N VAL A 182 -53.91 17.70 18.41
CA VAL A 182 -52.87 16.66 18.39
C VAL A 182 -52.95 15.98 17.04
N ARG A 183 -51.90 16.14 16.23
CA ARG A 183 -51.78 15.58 14.89
C ARG A 183 -50.76 14.44 14.90
N THR A 184 -51.10 13.31 14.32
CA THR A 184 -50.14 12.23 13.97
C THR A 184 -50.17 11.98 12.46
N LYS A 185 -49.37 11.04 11.94
CA LYS A 185 -49.26 10.78 10.49
C LYS A 185 -50.58 10.52 9.74
N GLY A 186 -51.66 10.13 10.43
CA GLY A 186 -52.96 9.85 9.79
C GLY A 186 -54.19 10.34 10.54
N LYS A 187 -54.04 11.00 11.69
CA LYS A 187 -55.18 11.44 12.52
C LYS A 187 -54.94 12.83 13.08
N LEU A 188 -56.03 13.59 13.18
CA LEU A 188 -56.07 14.88 13.86
C LEU A 188 -57.12 14.79 14.97
N TRP A 189 -56.69 15.05 16.19
CA TRP A 189 -57.55 15.09 17.36
C TRP A 189 -57.71 16.53 17.82
N LYS A 190 -58.96 16.92 18.03
CA LYS A 190 -59.33 18.21 18.61
C LYS A 190 -59.77 17.98 20.05
N VAL A 191 -58.99 18.48 21.01
CA VAL A 191 -59.18 18.23 22.43
C VAL A 191 -59.54 19.53 23.15
N ARG A 192 -60.60 19.48 23.97
CA ARG A 192 -61.07 20.60 24.83
C ARG A 192 -61.07 20.25 26.32
N LEU A 193 -60.41 19.15 26.68
CA LEU A 193 -60.26 18.72 28.06
C LEU A 193 -59.26 19.64 28.77
N LYS A 194 -59.53 19.93 30.04
CA LYS A 194 -58.69 20.84 30.84
C LYS A 194 -57.31 20.25 31.12
N ASP A 195 -57.31 19.05 31.68
CA ASP A 195 -56.10 18.27 31.94
C ASP A 195 -56.30 16.89 31.30
N PHE A 196 -55.34 16.42 30.52
CA PHE A 196 -55.44 15.14 29.80
C PHE A 196 -54.04 14.58 29.48
N GLU A 197 -54.00 13.31 29.11
CA GLU A 197 -52.76 12.64 28.68
C GLU A 197 -52.84 12.22 27.21
N VAL A 198 -51.73 12.38 26.50
CA VAL A 198 -51.55 11.91 25.13
C VAL A 198 -50.44 10.89 25.13
N LYS A 199 -50.77 9.64 24.77
CA LYS A 199 -49.78 8.60 24.54
C LYS A 199 -49.50 8.49 23.04
N ILE A 200 -48.25 8.69 22.67
CA ILE A 200 -47.72 8.51 21.32
C ILE A 200 -46.91 7.22 21.30
N SER A 201 -47.27 6.28 20.44
CA SER A 201 -46.56 5.01 20.27
C SER A 201 -46.62 4.56 18.81
N TRP A 202 -45.62 3.80 18.36
CA TRP A 202 -45.71 3.09 17.09
C TRP A 202 -46.71 1.93 17.21
N GLU A 203 -47.69 1.88 16.31
CA GLU A 203 -48.53 0.70 16.11
C GLU A 203 -47.74 -0.28 15.24
N ARG A 204 -47.48 -1.50 15.74
CA ARG A 204 -46.80 -2.58 15.00
C ARG A 204 -47.76 -3.28 14.05
#